data_AF-A0A9Q2FG58-F1
#
_entry.id   AF-A0A9Q2FG58-F1
#
_cell.length_a   1.000
_cell.length_b   1.000
_cell.length_c   1.000
_cell.angle_alpha   90.00
_cell.angle_beta   90.00
_cell.angle_gamma   90.00
#
_symmetry.space_group_name_H-M   'P 1'
#
loop_
_entity.id
_entity.type
_entity.pdbx_description
1 polymer ?
#
loop_
_entity_poly.entity_id
_entity_poly.type
_entity_poly.pdbx_seq_one_letter_code
_entity_poly.pdbx_strand_id
1 'polypeptide(L)'
;MQQLQIKDNITSLELLEQINFFRSEIENKSKLRHDDLLNVIRNEFEEEISLRKISESKYTNSRGRKYPMFILSLSQAKQVLVRESKYVRRAVIKYIEDLEKQLSPIPQPTFTRLYWNNQVVMTVEMFSNLMNVSKIKINRILVKLGNNDILCGAELQLFKKNNANHKMKCNSLRVITHKTAIEVANILNKSCDLFLKYYTVMEEKFKLPTEQMKIALEQARLLCMSYSQIRDKDIREAIGIQVTTILSNIGLWDKEIDSELDNNTLLGWSKQSIIQNNISGMKLLK
;
A
#
# COMPACT_ATOMS: atom_id res chain seq x y z
N MET A 1 -5.78 -5.00 -16.24
CA MET A 1 -5.16 -5.93 -15.28
C MET A 1 -6.23 -6.90 -14.82
N GLN A 2 -6.00 -8.22 -14.90
CA GLN A 2 -6.91 -9.20 -14.30
C GLN A 2 -6.86 -9.02 -12.78
N GLN A 3 -8.00 -8.78 -12.15
CA GLN A 3 -8.11 -8.85 -10.69
C GLN A 3 -7.72 -10.27 -10.26
N LEU A 4 -6.61 -10.42 -9.53
CA LEU A 4 -6.39 -11.62 -8.74
C LEU A 4 -7.47 -11.65 -7.66
N GLN A 5 -8.53 -12.40 -7.88
CA GLN A 5 -9.45 -12.73 -6.80
C GLN A 5 -8.71 -13.61 -5.81
N ILE A 6 -8.59 -13.16 -4.57
CA ILE A 6 -8.09 -13.97 -3.47
C ILE A 6 -9.13 -15.08 -3.28
N LYS A 7 -8.78 -16.29 -3.72
CA LYS A 7 -9.62 -17.47 -3.57
C LYS A 7 -9.13 -18.23 -2.35
N ASP A 8 -9.95 -18.31 -1.31
CA ASP A 8 -9.59 -18.97 -0.04
C ASP A 8 -9.52 -20.51 -0.16
N ASN A 9 -10.10 -21.05 -1.24
CA ASN A 9 -10.24 -22.48 -1.47
C ASN A 9 -9.83 -22.85 -2.90
N ILE A 10 -9.34 -24.08 -3.08
CA ILE A 10 -8.96 -24.66 -4.36
C ILE A 10 -9.62 -26.03 -4.55
N THR A 11 -10.05 -26.33 -5.77
CA THR A 11 -10.57 -27.66 -6.09
C THR A 11 -9.42 -28.65 -6.33
N SER A 12 -9.64 -29.94 -6.12
CA SER A 12 -8.62 -30.96 -6.41
C SER A 12 -8.25 -31.03 -7.90
N LEU A 13 -9.10 -30.53 -8.80
CA LEU A 13 -8.77 -30.38 -10.22
C LEU A 13 -7.81 -29.23 -10.48
N GLU A 14 -8.09 -28.05 -9.94
CA GLU A 14 -7.20 -26.88 -10.04
C GLU A 14 -5.84 -27.20 -9.40
N LEU A 15 -5.84 -27.90 -8.25
CA LEU A 15 -4.60 -28.35 -7.60
C LEU A 15 -3.81 -29.34 -8.48
N LEU A 16 -4.51 -30.26 -9.16
CA LEU A 16 -3.88 -31.22 -10.08
C LEU A 16 -3.17 -30.52 -11.24
N GLU A 17 -3.80 -29.50 -11.82
CA GLU A 17 -3.22 -28.72 -12.91
C GLU A 17 -1.90 -28.05 -12.47
N GLN A 18 -1.89 -27.44 -11.29
CA GLN A 18 -0.70 -26.82 -10.71
C GLN A 18 0.41 -27.85 -10.44
N ILE A 19 0.07 -28.99 -9.82
CA ILE A 19 1.04 -30.07 -9.58
C ILE A 19 1.66 -30.55 -10.88
N ASN A 20 0.82 -30.77 -11.91
CA ASN A 20 1.30 -31.26 -13.20
C ASN A 20 2.17 -30.25 -13.94
N PHE A 21 1.87 -28.95 -13.80
CA PHE A 21 2.74 -27.89 -14.32
C PHE A 21 4.15 -27.99 -13.73
N PHE A 22 4.28 -28.08 -12.41
CA PHE A 22 5.60 -28.22 -11.78
C PHE A 22 6.28 -29.57 -12.12
N ARG A 23 5.53 -30.68 -12.20
CA ARG A 23 6.09 -31.99 -12.57
C ARG A 23 6.65 -32.01 -14.00
N SER A 24 5.97 -31.35 -14.95
CA SER A 24 6.47 -31.24 -16.33
C SER A 24 7.70 -30.35 -16.43
N GLU A 25 7.65 -29.16 -15.81
CA GLU A 25 8.74 -28.18 -15.88
C GLU A 25 10.03 -28.67 -15.21
N ILE A 26 9.94 -29.44 -14.13
CA ILE A 26 11.10 -29.77 -13.28
C ILE A 26 11.65 -31.16 -13.56
N GLU A 27 10.78 -32.16 -13.74
CA GLU A 27 11.21 -33.56 -13.72
C GLU A 27 10.97 -34.30 -15.04
N ASN A 28 10.39 -33.66 -16.07
CA ASN A 28 9.92 -34.33 -17.29
C ASN A 28 9.13 -35.63 -16.98
N LYS A 29 8.42 -35.66 -15.84
CA LYS A 29 7.67 -36.84 -15.39
C LYS A 29 6.32 -36.93 -16.08
N SER A 30 5.76 -38.14 -16.06
CA SER A 30 4.38 -38.39 -16.44
C SER A 30 3.41 -37.57 -15.57
N LYS A 31 2.34 -37.09 -16.20
CA LYS A 31 1.28 -36.35 -15.52
C LYS A 31 0.61 -37.23 -14.46
N LEU A 32 0.45 -36.69 -13.25
CA LEU A 32 -0.39 -37.26 -12.21
C LEU A 32 -1.83 -37.33 -12.72
N ARG A 33 -2.50 -38.48 -12.53
CA ARG A 33 -3.93 -38.61 -12.83
C ARG A 33 -4.75 -38.08 -11.67
N HIS A 34 -5.95 -37.59 -11.96
CA HIS A 34 -6.84 -37.06 -10.94
C HIS A 34 -7.22 -38.12 -9.89
N ASP A 35 -7.49 -39.36 -10.31
CA ASP A 35 -7.81 -40.46 -9.39
C ASP A 35 -6.71 -40.71 -8.36
N ASP A 36 -5.43 -40.62 -8.79
CA ASP A 36 -4.28 -40.80 -7.91
C ASP A 36 -4.19 -39.67 -6.88
N LEU A 37 -4.41 -38.42 -7.32
CA LEU A 37 -4.46 -37.28 -6.41
C LEU A 37 -5.61 -37.39 -5.40
N LEU A 38 -6.78 -37.88 -5.83
CA LEU A 38 -7.91 -38.11 -4.90
C LEU A 38 -7.55 -39.16 -3.84
N ASN A 39 -6.80 -40.20 -4.19
CA ASN A 39 -6.33 -41.20 -3.22
C ASN A 39 -5.34 -40.60 -2.23
N VAL A 40 -4.43 -39.73 -2.68
CA VAL A 40 -3.54 -38.99 -1.78
C VAL A 40 -4.34 -38.12 -0.81
N ILE A 41 -5.33 -37.37 -1.30
CA ILE A 41 -6.18 -36.51 -0.46
C ILE A 41 -6.97 -37.35 0.56
N ARG A 42 -7.55 -38.48 0.16
CA ARG A 42 -8.30 -39.36 1.08
C ARG A 42 -7.42 -39.94 2.18
N ASN A 43 -6.20 -40.31 1.83
CA ASN A 43 -5.23 -40.86 2.77
C ASN A 43 -4.73 -39.79 3.75
N GLU A 44 -4.49 -38.56 3.28
CA GLU A 44 -3.98 -37.46 4.11
C GLU A 44 -5.03 -36.95 5.11
N PHE A 45 -6.30 -36.90 4.69
CA PHE A 45 -7.37 -36.24 5.43
C PHE A 45 -8.51 -37.19 5.81
N GLU A 46 -8.20 -38.46 6.09
CA GLU A 46 -9.21 -39.49 6.38
C GLU A 46 -10.14 -39.05 7.52
N GLU A 47 -9.57 -38.51 8.60
CA GLU A 47 -10.33 -38.02 9.76
C GLU A 47 -11.17 -36.79 9.42
N GLU A 48 -10.61 -35.79 8.74
CA GLU A 48 -11.32 -34.57 8.38
C GLU A 48 -12.44 -34.83 7.37
N ILE A 49 -12.27 -35.77 6.46
CA ILE A 49 -13.31 -36.22 5.53
C ILE A 49 -14.42 -36.93 6.31
N SER A 50 -14.07 -37.83 7.24
CA SER A 50 -15.03 -38.52 8.11
C SER A 50 -15.85 -37.54 8.96
N LEU A 51 -15.19 -36.52 9.50
CA LEU A 51 -15.81 -35.42 10.25
C LEU A 51 -16.50 -34.37 9.35
N ARG A 52 -16.55 -34.57 8.02
CA ARG A 52 -17.14 -33.65 7.03
C ARG A 52 -16.56 -32.22 7.06
N LYS A 53 -15.31 -32.06 7.49
CA LYS A 53 -14.57 -30.80 7.44
C LYS A 53 -14.04 -30.49 6.04
N ILE A 54 -13.93 -31.50 5.17
CA ILE A 54 -13.61 -31.34 3.75
C ILE A 54 -14.86 -31.64 2.92
N SER A 55 -15.20 -30.71 2.02
CA SER A 55 -16.36 -30.86 1.15
C SER A 55 -16.02 -31.66 -0.10
N GLU A 56 -16.75 -32.74 -0.34
CA GLU A 56 -16.77 -33.45 -1.62
C GLU A 56 -17.77 -32.77 -2.58
N SER A 57 -17.35 -32.60 -3.82
CA SER A 57 -18.14 -32.05 -4.92
C SER A 57 -17.97 -32.92 -6.16
N LYS A 58 -18.63 -32.56 -7.26
CA LYS A 58 -18.55 -33.28 -8.53
C LYS A 58 -18.27 -32.32 -9.67
N TYR A 59 -17.46 -32.76 -10.63
CA TYR A 59 -17.30 -32.07 -11.91
C TYR A 59 -17.78 -32.95 -13.06
N THR A 60 -18.18 -32.32 -14.15
CA THR A 60 -18.58 -33.02 -15.38
C THR A 60 -17.41 -32.97 -16.35
N ASN A 61 -16.97 -34.12 -16.85
CA ASN A 61 -15.91 -34.17 -17.85
C ASN A 61 -16.45 -33.84 -19.25
N SER A 62 -15.55 -33.74 -20.24
CA SER A 62 -15.90 -33.48 -21.64
C SER A 62 -16.81 -34.53 -22.28
N ARG A 63 -16.97 -35.71 -21.65
CA ARG A 63 -17.84 -36.81 -22.09
C ARG A 63 -19.18 -36.83 -21.33
N GLY A 64 -19.51 -35.78 -20.58
CA GLY A 64 -20.77 -35.65 -19.84
C GLY A 64 -20.86 -36.52 -18.57
N ARG A 65 -19.79 -37.21 -18.17
CA ARG A 65 -19.76 -38.05 -16.98
C ARG A 65 -19.33 -37.25 -15.76
N LYS A 66 -19.97 -37.51 -14.62
CA LYS A 66 -19.68 -36.85 -13.33
C LYS A 66 -18.62 -37.62 -12.56
N TYR A 67 -17.60 -36.91 -12.08
CA TYR A 67 -16.50 -37.44 -11.27
C TYR A 67 -16.38 -36.68 -9.95
N PRO A 68 -15.97 -37.35 -8.86
CA PRO A 68 -15.79 -36.70 -7.57
C PRO A 68 -14.59 -35.75 -7.59
N MET A 69 -14.65 -34.70 -6.79
CA MET A 69 -13.53 -33.80 -6.49
C MET A 69 -13.67 -33.26 -5.07
N PHE A 70 -12.57 -32.80 -4.47
CA PHE A 70 -12.60 -32.16 -3.16
C PHE A 70 -12.40 -30.65 -3.29
N ILE A 71 -13.04 -29.89 -2.41
CA ILE A 71 -12.77 -28.48 -2.20
C ILE A 71 -11.90 -28.37 -0.95
N LEU A 72 -10.67 -27.89 -1.13
CA LEU A 72 -9.64 -27.81 -0.11
C LEU A 72 -9.38 -26.34 0.25
N SER A 73 -9.10 -26.06 1.51
CA SER A 73 -8.49 -24.78 1.90
C SER A 73 -7.06 -24.69 1.38
N LEU A 74 -6.51 -23.47 1.29
CA LEU A 74 -5.10 -23.29 0.90
C LEU A 74 -4.12 -24.05 1.81
N SER A 75 -4.41 -24.14 3.11
CA SER A 75 -3.58 -24.90 4.06
C SER A 75 -3.60 -26.40 3.77
N GLN A 76 -4.77 -26.97 3.47
CA GLN A 76 -4.89 -28.38 3.09
C GLN A 76 -4.19 -28.66 1.76
N ALA A 77 -4.34 -27.78 0.77
CA ALA A 77 -3.63 -27.89 -0.50
C ALA A 77 -2.10 -27.87 -0.31
N LYS A 78 -1.58 -27.03 0.60
CA LYS A 78 -0.15 -27.03 0.95
C LYS A 78 0.31 -28.37 1.52
N GLN A 79 -0.47 -29.01 2.39
CA GLN A 79 -0.11 -30.32 2.94
C GLN A 79 -0.01 -31.39 1.84
N VAL A 80 -0.95 -31.39 0.88
CA VAL A 80 -0.88 -32.27 -0.29
C VAL A 80 0.37 -31.99 -1.14
N LEU A 81 0.70 -30.71 -1.38
CA LEU A 81 1.90 -30.33 -2.13
C LEU A 81 3.20 -30.78 -1.46
N VAL A 82 3.23 -30.86 -0.13
CA VAL A 82 4.40 -31.36 0.61
C VAL A 82 4.64 -32.86 0.36
N ARG A 83 3.67 -33.63 -0.13
CA ARG A 83 3.87 -35.03 -0.51
C ARG A 83 4.52 -35.24 -1.88
N GLU A 84 4.71 -34.18 -2.64
CA GLU A 84 5.43 -34.25 -3.91
C GLU A 84 6.91 -34.58 -3.73
N SER A 85 7.59 -34.84 -4.86
CA SER A 85 9.02 -35.14 -4.85
C SER A 85 9.84 -34.03 -4.21
N LYS A 86 11.04 -34.36 -3.73
CA LYS A 86 11.98 -33.37 -3.16
C LYS A 86 12.31 -32.22 -4.12
N TYR A 87 12.26 -32.46 -5.43
CA TYR A 87 12.57 -31.47 -6.46
C TYR A 87 11.38 -30.55 -6.71
N VAL A 88 10.18 -31.13 -6.88
CA VAL A 88 8.93 -30.38 -7.06
C VAL A 88 8.66 -29.51 -5.83
N ARG A 89 8.79 -30.05 -4.61
CA ARG A 89 8.60 -29.31 -3.37
C ARG A 89 9.54 -28.09 -3.27
N ARG A 90 10.82 -28.25 -3.61
CA ARG A 90 11.81 -27.14 -3.61
C ARG A 90 11.43 -26.04 -4.59
N ALA A 91 11.00 -26.40 -5.79
CA ALA A 91 10.62 -25.41 -6.79
C ALA A 91 9.32 -24.68 -6.45
N VAL A 92 8.33 -25.39 -5.89
CA VAL A 92 7.09 -24.78 -5.40
C VAL A 92 7.40 -23.79 -4.27
N ILE A 93 8.24 -24.18 -3.30
CA ILE A 93 8.67 -23.27 -2.22
C ILE A 93 9.38 -22.06 -2.82
N LYS A 94 10.35 -22.26 -3.72
CA LYS A 94 11.06 -21.16 -4.39
C LYS A 94 10.10 -20.24 -5.14
N TYR A 95 9.12 -20.80 -5.84
CA TYR A 95 8.10 -20.04 -6.56
C TYR A 95 7.23 -19.22 -5.60
N ILE A 96 6.83 -19.81 -4.46
CA ILE A 96 6.12 -19.09 -3.39
C ILE A 96 7.01 -17.99 -2.80
N GLU A 97 8.29 -18.25 -2.53
CA GLU A 97 9.23 -17.23 -2.02
C GLU A 97 9.45 -16.10 -3.03
N ASP A 98 9.56 -16.41 -4.33
CA ASP A 98 9.70 -15.42 -5.39
C ASP A 98 8.42 -14.59 -5.53
N LEU A 99 7.24 -15.23 -5.44
CA LEU A 99 5.95 -14.55 -5.38
C LEU A 99 5.82 -13.71 -4.12
N GLU A 100 6.18 -14.23 -2.96
CA GLU A 100 6.19 -13.52 -1.68
C GLU A 100 7.19 -12.38 -1.72
N LYS A 101 8.28 -12.45 -2.48
CA LYS A 101 9.21 -11.33 -2.69
C LYS A 101 8.62 -10.29 -3.63
N GLN A 102 7.92 -10.70 -4.69
CA GLN A 102 7.22 -9.79 -5.62
C GLN A 102 6.01 -9.11 -4.96
N LEU A 103 5.28 -9.86 -4.15
CA LEU A 103 4.11 -9.44 -3.37
C LEU A 103 4.49 -8.91 -1.99
N SER A 104 5.74 -9.09 -1.55
CA SER A 104 6.20 -8.55 -0.29
C SER A 104 5.91 -7.08 -0.37
N PRO A 105 5.15 -6.51 0.57
CA PRO A 105 5.16 -5.08 0.70
C PRO A 105 6.63 -4.76 0.88
N ILE A 106 7.22 -4.04 -0.09
CA ILE A 106 8.45 -3.27 0.08
C ILE A 106 8.48 -2.88 1.55
N PRO A 107 9.43 -3.38 2.36
CA PRO A 107 9.31 -3.43 3.82
C PRO A 107 8.78 -2.09 4.24
N GLN A 108 7.49 -2.03 4.59
CA GLN A 108 6.84 -0.75 4.79
C GLN A 108 7.57 -0.21 5.98
N PRO A 109 8.40 0.82 5.78
CA PRO A 109 9.11 1.36 6.89
C PRO A 109 8.01 1.93 7.78
N THR A 110 7.90 1.42 9.01
CA THR A 110 7.17 2.07 10.09
C THR A 110 7.90 3.37 10.40
N PHE A 111 7.98 4.28 9.43
CA PHE A 111 8.57 5.57 9.64
C PHE A 111 7.54 6.35 10.44
N THR A 112 7.93 6.68 11.66
CA THR A 112 7.31 7.80 12.37
C THR A 112 7.45 9.03 11.47
N ARG A 113 6.32 9.50 10.94
CA ARG A 113 6.31 10.69 10.08
C ARG A 113 6.86 11.88 10.85
N LEU A 114 7.71 12.63 10.17
CA LEU A 114 8.26 13.87 10.70
C LEU A 114 7.51 15.05 10.13
N TYR A 115 7.25 16.02 11.00
CA TYR A 115 6.53 17.24 10.65
C TYR A 115 7.37 18.48 10.94
N TRP A 116 7.36 19.41 9.99
CA TRP A 116 7.94 20.75 10.13
C TRP A 116 7.02 21.77 9.47
N ASN A 117 6.67 22.85 10.16
CA ASN A 117 5.72 23.87 9.67
C ASN A 117 4.43 23.28 9.07
N ASN A 118 3.84 22.28 9.75
CA ASN A 118 2.66 21.54 9.30
C ASN A 118 2.82 20.82 7.94
N GLN A 119 4.05 20.62 7.48
CA GLN A 119 4.36 19.84 6.28
C GLN A 119 5.05 18.53 6.67
N VAL A 120 4.72 17.46 5.96
CA VAL A 120 5.43 16.19 6.08
C VAL A 120 6.82 16.38 5.48
N VAL A 121 7.84 16.08 6.28
CA VAL A 121 9.23 16.17 5.88
C VAL A 121 9.95 14.86 6.15
N MET A 122 11.07 14.64 5.46
CA MET A 122 11.94 13.49 5.67
C MET A 122 13.35 13.98 5.96
N THR A 123 14.10 13.24 6.78
CA THR A 123 15.52 13.53 6.97
C THR A 123 16.34 13.02 5.79
N VAL A 124 17.50 13.62 5.55
CA VAL A 124 18.47 13.10 4.55
C VAL A 124 18.85 11.65 4.85
N GLU A 125 18.91 11.26 6.12
CA GLU A 125 19.21 9.89 6.53
C GLU A 125 18.11 8.91 6.11
N MET A 126 16.85 9.21 6.40
CA MET A 126 15.72 8.39 5.97
C MET A 126 15.67 8.28 4.44
N PHE A 127 15.87 9.40 3.74
CA PHE A 127 15.84 9.43 2.28
C PHE A 127 17.01 8.65 1.67
N SER A 128 18.20 8.74 2.28
CA SER A 128 19.39 7.96 1.90
C SER A 128 19.15 6.47 2.00
N ASN A 129 18.54 6.02 3.09
CA ASN A 129 18.22 4.62 3.31
C ASN A 129 17.16 4.14 2.30
N LEU A 130 16.10 4.93 2.08
CA LEU A 130 15.03 4.60 1.12
C LEU A 130 15.53 4.46 -0.31
N MET A 131 16.38 5.38 -0.76
CA MET A 131 16.85 5.41 -2.15
C MET A 131 18.05 4.48 -2.39
N ASN A 132 18.61 3.92 -1.32
CA ASN A 132 19.88 3.20 -1.31
C ASN A 132 20.99 4.03 -1.98
N VAL A 133 21.12 5.29 -1.54
CA VAL A 133 22.10 6.26 -2.05
C VAL A 133 22.79 6.92 -0.87
N SER A 134 24.10 7.17 -0.96
CA SER A 134 24.85 7.78 0.14
C SER A 134 24.36 9.19 0.50
N LYS A 135 24.32 9.48 1.81
CA LYS A 135 23.95 10.81 2.35
C LYS A 135 24.75 11.95 1.71
N ILE A 136 26.03 11.73 1.43
CA ILE A 136 26.93 12.70 0.78
C ILE A 136 26.44 13.04 -0.63
N LYS A 137 26.07 12.04 -1.43
CA LYS A 137 25.60 12.24 -2.80
C LYS A 137 24.28 13.02 -2.81
N ILE A 138 23.35 12.67 -1.91
CA ILE A 138 22.08 13.39 -1.74
C ILE A 138 22.32 14.84 -1.34
N ASN A 139 23.16 15.10 -0.33
CA ASN A 139 23.47 16.46 0.11
C ASN A 139 24.08 17.32 -1.00
N ARG A 140 24.96 16.76 -1.84
CA ARG A 140 25.51 17.48 -3.02
C ARG A 140 24.41 17.89 -4.00
N ILE A 141 23.43 17.02 -4.25
CA ILE A 141 22.30 17.34 -5.14
C ILE A 141 21.42 18.43 -4.50
N LEU A 142 21.10 18.30 -3.20
CA LEU A 142 20.29 19.28 -2.48
C LEU A 142 20.92 20.68 -2.48
N VAL A 143 22.23 20.78 -2.33
CA VAL A 143 22.95 22.06 -2.44
C VAL A 143 22.85 22.63 -3.86
N LYS A 144 22.99 21.81 -4.91
CA LYS A 144 22.83 22.26 -6.30
C LYS A 144 21.41 22.73 -6.62
N LEU A 145 20.41 22.13 -5.98
CA LEU A 145 19.01 22.53 -6.10
C LEU A 145 18.67 23.79 -5.27
N GLY A 146 19.63 24.33 -4.51
CA GLY A 146 19.39 25.50 -3.65
C GLY A 146 18.48 25.20 -2.46
N ASN A 147 18.36 23.94 -2.05
CA ASN A 147 17.58 23.58 -0.87
C ASN A 147 18.29 24.09 0.40
N ASN A 148 17.67 25.04 1.08
CA ASN A 148 18.19 25.69 2.29
C ASN A 148 17.44 25.28 3.57
N ASP A 149 16.67 24.19 3.52
CA ASP A 149 15.86 23.69 4.63
C ASP A 149 16.72 22.98 5.69
N ILE A 150 17.60 23.75 6.34
CA ILE A 150 18.49 23.30 7.41
C ILE A 150 18.00 23.90 8.73
N LEU A 151 17.51 23.02 9.60
CA LEU A 151 17.08 23.38 10.95
C LEU A 151 18.29 23.45 11.88
N CYS A 152 18.44 24.58 12.58
CA CYS A 152 19.45 24.77 13.61
C CYS A 152 18.87 25.59 14.78
N GLY A 153 19.60 25.65 15.90
CA GLY A 153 19.22 26.47 17.06
C GLY A 153 17.78 26.21 17.55
N ALA A 154 16.98 27.28 17.64
CA ALA A 154 15.60 27.24 18.14
C ALA A 154 14.66 26.41 17.23
N GLU A 155 14.82 26.47 15.91
CA GLU A 155 14.01 25.70 14.96
C GLU A 155 14.21 24.20 15.14
N LEU A 156 15.46 23.78 15.33
CA LEU A 156 15.79 22.38 15.58
C LEU A 156 15.24 21.91 16.94
N GLN A 157 15.24 22.76 17.97
CA GLN A 157 14.65 22.43 19.27
C GLN A 157 13.14 22.23 19.15
N LEU A 158 12.45 23.13 18.42
CA LEU A 158 11.01 23.01 18.17
C LEU A 158 10.69 21.75 17.37
N PHE A 159 11.47 21.46 16.33
CA PHE A 159 11.32 20.25 15.53
C PHE A 159 11.49 18.98 16.39
N LYS A 160 12.51 18.91 17.24
CA LYS A 160 12.72 17.77 18.14
C LYS A 160 11.57 17.60 19.14
N LYS A 161 11.01 18.70 19.65
CA LYS A 161 9.85 18.68 20.55
C LYS A 161 8.61 18.14 19.85
N ASN A 162 8.34 18.61 18.63
CA ASN A 162 7.18 18.18 17.84
C ASN A 162 7.30 16.73 17.33
N ASN A 163 8.52 16.21 17.24
CA ASN A 163 8.82 14.87 16.75
C ASN A 163 9.49 14.00 17.83
N ALA A 164 9.04 14.10 19.08
CA ALA A 164 9.66 13.48 20.25
C ALA A 164 9.84 11.95 20.16
N ASN A 165 8.97 11.28 19.39
CA ASN A 165 9.04 9.84 19.13
C ASN A 165 10.26 9.45 18.29
N HIS A 166 10.86 10.40 17.56
CA HIS A 166 12.08 10.18 16.81
C HIS A 166 13.26 10.82 17.57
N LYS A 167 14.03 10.00 18.30
CA LYS A 167 15.23 10.49 19.01
C LYS A 167 16.30 10.89 18.00
N MET A 168 16.76 12.14 18.04
CA MET A 168 17.80 12.67 17.16
C MET A 168 18.89 13.40 17.95
N LYS A 169 20.14 12.96 17.82
CA LYS A 169 21.32 13.62 18.40
C LYS A 169 22.09 14.36 17.29
N CYS A 170 21.73 15.61 17.04
CA CYS A 170 22.37 16.47 16.04
C CYS A 170 22.27 17.95 16.41
N ASN A 171 23.20 18.77 15.91
CA ASN A 171 23.22 20.23 16.10
C ASN A 171 22.64 21.01 14.91
N SER A 172 22.58 20.37 13.75
CA SER A 172 21.90 20.84 12.56
C SER A 172 21.24 19.65 11.85
N LEU A 173 20.10 19.88 11.22
CA LEU A 173 19.35 18.85 10.52
C LEU A 173 18.80 19.40 9.21
N ARG A 174 19.13 18.76 8.10
CA ARG A 174 18.51 19.06 6.81
C ARG A 174 17.26 18.20 6.64
N VAL A 175 16.16 18.86 6.31
CA VAL A 175 14.88 18.21 6.01
C VAL A 175 14.57 18.31 4.52
N ILE A 176 13.84 17.33 4.00
CA ILE A 176 13.48 17.18 2.60
C ILE A 176 11.95 17.19 2.55
N THR A 177 11.37 18.02 1.70
CA THR A 177 9.92 18.08 1.45
C THR A 177 9.56 17.14 0.30
N HIS A 178 8.28 16.88 0.12
CA HIS A 178 7.79 16.09 -1.01
C HIS A 178 8.31 16.60 -2.37
N LYS A 179 8.28 17.92 -2.59
CA LYS A 179 8.73 18.54 -3.85
C LYS A 179 10.22 18.29 -4.09
N THR A 180 11.05 18.52 -3.09
CA THR A 180 12.50 18.36 -3.23
C THR A 180 12.89 16.88 -3.32
N ALA A 181 12.16 15.98 -2.67
CA ALA A 181 12.35 14.54 -2.82
C ALA A 181 12.15 14.06 -4.27
N ILE A 182 11.11 14.55 -4.96
CA ILE A 182 10.86 14.26 -6.38
C ILE A 182 12.01 14.74 -7.26
N GLU A 183 12.43 15.99 -7.07
CA GLU A 183 13.53 16.57 -7.86
C GLU A 183 14.83 15.77 -7.70
N VAL A 184 15.17 15.39 -6.47
CA VAL A 184 16.36 14.56 -6.20
C VAL A 184 16.21 13.16 -6.82
N ALA A 185 15.04 12.54 -6.74
CA ALA A 185 14.82 11.21 -7.29
C ALA A 185 14.91 11.17 -8.83
N ASN A 186 14.37 12.20 -9.49
CA ASN A 186 14.49 12.38 -10.93
C ASN A 186 15.95 12.52 -11.35
N ILE A 187 16.74 13.33 -10.64
CA ILE A 187 18.19 13.48 -10.90
C ILE A 187 18.94 12.16 -10.69
N LEU A 188 18.50 11.33 -9.74
CA LEU A 188 19.10 10.03 -9.46
C LEU A 188 18.64 8.92 -10.41
N ASN A 189 17.69 9.17 -11.33
CA ASN A 189 17.02 8.16 -12.14
C ASN A 189 16.50 6.98 -11.30
N LYS A 190 15.86 7.29 -10.17
CA LYS A 190 15.29 6.30 -9.24
C LYS A 190 13.76 6.42 -9.24
N SER A 191 13.07 5.28 -9.08
CA SER A 191 11.62 5.26 -8.90
C SER A 191 11.22 6.13 -7.70
N CYS A 192 10.12 6.87 -7.86
CA CYS A 192 9.57 7.72 -6.82
C CYS A 192 8.63 6.98 -5.85
N ASP A 193 8.21 5.76 -6.19
CA ASP A 193 7.13 5.03 -5.52
C ASP A 193 7.39 4.84 -4.01
N LEU A 194 8.66 4.64 -3.66
CA LEU A 194 9.13 4.35 -2.30
C LEU A 194 8.95 5.53 -1.34
N PHE A 195 9.46 6.70 -1.69
CA PHE A 195 9.33 7.88 -0.82
C PHE A 195 7.98 8.56 -1.00
N LEU A 196 7.35 8.44 -2.19
CA LEU A 196 6.00 8.94 -2.39
C LEU A 196 5.08 8.33 -1.34
N LYS A 197 5.15 7.02 -1.09
CA LYS A 197 4.40 6.39 0.02
C LYS A 197 4.62 7.06 1.37
N TYR A 198 5.83 7.51 1.70
CA TYR A 198 6.05 8.24 2.96
C TYR A 198 5.31 9.58 3.02
N TYR A 199 5.22 10.30 1.90
CA TYR A 199 4.49 11.56 1.83
C TYR A 199 2.99 11.37 1.56
N THR A 200 2.57 10.27 0.92
CA THR A 200 1.22 10.03 0.39
C THR A 200 0.40 8.98 1.13
N VAL A 201 1.01 8.05 1.88
CA VAL A 201 0.27 7.01 2.65
C VAL A 201 -0.35 7.64 3.89
N MET A 202 -1.42 8.37 3.61
CA MET A 202 -2.56 8.58 4.48
C MET A 202 -2.70 7.39 5.43
N GLU A 203 -2.56 7.65 6.73
CA GLU A 203 -2.64 6.69 7.84
C GLU A 203 -3.71 5.59 7.64
N GLU A 204 -3.57 4.44 8.30
CA GLU A 204 -4.71 3.52 8.49
C GLU A 204 -5.90 4.17 9.25
N LYS A 205 -5.76 5.44 9.65
CA LYS A 205 -6.75 6.29 10.28
C LYS A 205 -7.80 6.85 9.30
N PHE A 206 -7.58 6.73 7.99
CA PHE A 206 -8.56 7.10 6.97
C PHE A 206 -9.59 5.97 6.83
N LYS A 207 -10.77 6.15 7.43
CA LYS A 207 -11.89 5.18 7.51
C LYS A 207 -12.44 4.68 6.16
N LEU A 208 -11.95 5.15 5.01
CA LEU A 208 -12.59 4.95 3.70
C LEU A 208 -11.60 4.39 2.64
N PRO A 209 -12.03 3.41 1.82
CA PRO A 209 -11.29 2.93 0.64
C PRO A 209 -10.75 4.05 -0.28
N THR A 210 -9.59 3.82 -0.92
CA THR A 210 -8.86 4.78 -1.76
C THR A 210 -9.74 5.51 -2.78
N GLU A 211 -10.68 4.82 -3.42
CA GLU A 211 -11.60 5.42 -4.39
C GLU A 211 -12.64 6.36 -3.75
N GLN A 212 -13.13 6.03 -2.55
CA GLN A 212 -14.06 6.90 -1.82
C GLN A 212 -13.36 8.16 -1.33
N MET A 213 -12.08 8.04 -0.94
CA MET A 213 -11.26 9.17 -0.54
C MET A 213 -10.92 10.09 -1.73
N LYS A 214 -10.64 9.53 -2.93
CA LYS A 214 -10.49 10.31 -4.17
C LYS A 214 -11.74 11.13 -4.47
N ILE A 215 -12.92 10.51 -4.36
CA ILE A 215 -14.22 11.17 -4.59
C ILE A 215 -14.42 12.30 -3.58
N ALA A 216 -14.21 12.05 -2.29
CA ALA A 216 -14.38 13.04 -1.24
C ALA A 216 -13.41 14.23 -1.37
N LEU A 217 -12.16 13.97 -1.72
CA LEU A 217 -11.16 15.02 -1.99
C LEU A 217 -11.54 15.88 -3.19
N GLU A 218 -11.98 15.25 -4.29
CA GLU A 218 -12.40 15.98 -5.48
C GLU A 218 -13.66 16.81 -5.21
N GLN A 219 -14.60 16.29 -4.43
CA GLN A 219 -15.76 17.04 -3.93
C GLN A 219 -15.35 18.27 -3.12
N ALA A 220 -14.43 18.10 -2.15
CA ALA A 220 -13.91 19.22 -1.36
C ALA A 220 -13.20 20.27 -2.25
N ARG A 221 -12.44 19.85 -3.26
CA ARG A 221 -11.79 20.76 -4.22
C ARG A 221 -12.79 21.59 -4.99
N LEU A 222 -13.84 20.96 -5.54
CA LEU A 222 -14.88 21.64 -6.31
C LEU A 222 -15.65 22.64 -5.43
N LEU A 223 -15.96 22.26 -4.19
CA LEU A 223 -16.59 23.16 -3.22
C LEU A 223 -15.70 24.38 -2.91
N CYS A 224 -14.40 24.19 -2.67
CA CYS A 224 -13.45 25.30 -2.49
C CYS A 224 -13.39 26.24 -3.71
N MET A 225 -13.44 25.69 -4.93
CA MET A 225 -13.47 26.52 -6.15
C MET A 225 -14.74 27.38 -6.19
N SER A 226 -15.89 26.79 -5.86
CA SER A 226 -17.18 27.51 -5.82
C SER A 226 -17.23 28.58 -4.71
N TYR A 227 -16.60 28.33 -3.56
CA TYR A 227 -16.55 29.26 -2.43
C TYR A 227 -16.02 30.64 -2.82
N SER A 228 -14.99 30.68 -3.66
CA SER A 228 -14.39 31.94 -4.16
C SER A 228 -15.29 32.73 -5.13
N GLN A 229 -16.23 32.05 -5.78
CA GLN A 229 -17.08 32.61 -6.83
C GLN A 229 -18.45 33.09 -6.31
N ILE A 230 -18.90 32.53 -5.19
CA ILE A 230 -20.21 32.83 -4.60
C ILE A 230 -20.11 34.07 -3.73
N ARG A 231 -20.98 35.07 -3.97
CA ARG A 231 -21.04 36.32 -3.20
C ARG A 231 -21.93 36.22 -1.96
N ASP A 232 -22.92 35.35 -2.00
CA ASP A 232 -23.86 35.11 -0.91
C ASP A 232 -23.13 34.54 0.32
N LYS A 233 -23.31 35.19 1.46
CA LYS A 233 -22.57 34.87 2.70
C LYS A 233 -23.05 33.56 3.32
N ASP A 234 -24.35 33.30 3.32
CA ASP A 234 -24.94 32.12 3.97
C ASP A 234 -24.59 30.85 3.17
N ILE A 235 -24.63 30.95 1.85
CA ILE A 235 -24.19 29.86 0.96
C ILE A 235 -22.69 29.60 1.11
N ARG A 236 -21.88 30.67 1.22
CA ARG A 236 -20.44 30.56 1.43
C ARG A 236 -20.12 29.88 2.77
N GLU A 237 -20.83 30.24 3.83
CA GLU A 237 -20.69 29.63 5.15
C GLU A 237 -21.04 28.13 5.13
N ALA A 238 -22.15 27.77 4.49
CA ALA A 238 -22.56 26.38 4.31
C ALA A 238 -21.53 25.54 3.54
N ILE A 239 -20.96 26.10 2.46
CA ILE A 239 -19.88 25.45 1.70
C ILE A 239 -18.64 25.25 2.57
N GLY A 240 -18.27 26.27 3.35
CA GLY A 240 -17.16 26.20 4.30
C GLY A 240 -17.29 25.03 5.27
N ILE A 241 -18.46 24.92 5.90
CA ILE A 241 -18.79 23.84 6.84
C ILE A 241 -18.78 22.48 6.15
N GLN A 242 -19.32 22.38 4.92
CA GLN A 242 -19.31 21.12 4.17
C GLN A 242 -17.89 20.66 3.85
N VAL A 243 -17.00 21.57 3.43
CA VAL A 243 -15.60 21.21 3.15
C VAL A 243 -14.89 20.73 4.41
N THR A 244 -15.01 21.45 5.53
CA THR A 244 -14.39 21.01 6.79
C THR A 244 -14.96 19.70 7.30
N THR A 245 -16.27 19.49 7.15
CA THR A 245 -16.92 18.22 7.47
C THR A 245 -16.40 17.08 6.60
N ILE A 246 -16.27 17.30 5.29
CA ILE A 246 -15.68 16.31 4.37
C ILE A 246 -14.26 15.96 4.83
N LEU A 247 -13.41 16.98 5.03
CA LEU A 247 -12.02 16.79 5.47
C LEU A 247 -11.91 16.05 6.80
N SER A 248 -12.79 16.36 7.77
CA SER A 248 -12.81 15.69 9.07
C SER A 248 -13.30 14.24 8.97
N ASN A 249 -14.35 13.98 8.17
CA ASN A 249 -14.85 12.63 7.92
C ASN A 249 -13.82 11.74 7.25
N ILE A 250 -13.04 12.32 6.34
CA ILE A 250 -11.89 11.67 5.74
C ILE A 250 -10.63 11.87 6.57
N GLY A 251 -10.63 12.19 7.86
CA GLY A 251 -9.42 12.21 8.70
C GLY A 251 -8.28 13.15 8.29
N LEU A 252 -8.53 14.13 7.41
CA LEU A 252 -7.58 15.16 6.96
C LEU A 252 -7.70 16.47 7.76
N TRP A 253 -8.64 16.54 8.70
CA TRP A 253 -8.88 17.71 9.54
C TRP A 253 -9.32 17.31 10.95
N ASP A 254 -8.44 17.58 11.92
CA ASP A 254 -8.63 17.17 13.33
C ASP A 254 -9.11 18.33 14.22
N LYS A 255 -9.36 19.51 13.66
CA LYS A 255 -9.87 20.68 14.39
C LYS A 255 -11.40 20.74 14.34
N GLU A 256 -11.96 21.66 15.12
CA GLU A 256 -13.38 21.99 15.06
C GLU A 256 -13.84 22.33 13.64
N ILE A 257 -15.08 21.97 13.34
CA ILE A 257 -15.74 22.24 12.08
C ILE A 257 -16.02 23.74 12.02
N ASP A 258 -15.51 24.39 10.98
CA ASP A 258 -15.63 25.83 10.77
C ASP A 258 -15.83 26.14 9.28
N SER A 259 -16.24 27.37 8.95
CA SER A 259 -16.55 27.76 7.58
C SER A 259 -15.39 28.46 6.84
N GLU A 260 -14.23 28.62 7.47
CA GLU A 260 -13.11 29.40 6.96
C GLU A 260 -12.39 28.67 5.82
N LEU A 261 -12.49 29.22 4.61
CA LEU A 261 -11.82 28.73 3.41
C LEU A 261 -11.07 29.84 2.64
N ASP A 262 -11.02 31.07 3.18
CA ASP A 262 -10.29 32.17 2.57
C ASP A 262 -8.78 31.88 2.56
N ASN A 263 -8.19 31.93 1.37
CA ASN A 263 -6.77 31.71 1.17
C ASN A 263 -5.86 32.75 1.80
N ASN A 264 -6.39 33.91 2.15
CA ASN A 264 -5.65 34.93 2.88
C ASN A 264 -5.55 34.60 4.38
N THR A 265 -6.34 33.65 4.87
CA THR A 265 -6.24 33.17 6.25
C THR A 265 -5.37 31.92 6.32
N LEU A 266 -4.65 31.78 7.44
CA LEU A 266 -3.82 30.59 7.69
C LEU A 266 -4.65 29.30 7.68
N LEU A 267 -5.89 29.36 8.19
CA LEU A 267 -6.78 28.22 8.30
C LEU A 267 -7.32 27.78 6.94
N GLY A 268 -7.80 28.73 6.13
CA GLY A 268 -8.25 28.46 4.76
C GLY A 268 -7.11 27.98 3.86
N TRP A 269 -5.94 28.65 3.92
CA TRP A 269 -4.74 28.21 3.18
C TRP A 269 -4.33 26.77 3.54
N SER A 270 -4.34 26.42 4.83
CA SER A 270 -4.01 25.07 5.29
C SER A 270 -4.96 24.03 4.71
N LYS A 271 -6.28 24.28 4.72
CA LYS A 271 -7.28 23.35 4.16
C LYS A 271 -7.11 23.16 2.66
N GLN A 272 -6.92 24.25 1.91
CA GLN A 272 -6.72 24.17 0.46
C GLN A 272 -5.41 23.46 0.10
N SER A 273 -4.34 23.71 0.86
CA SER A 273 -3.06 23.01 0.69
C SER A 273 -3.18 21.51 0.96
N ILE A 274 -3.89 21.12 2.03
CA ILE A 274 -4.20 19.71 2.34
C ILE A 274 -4.92 19.05 1.15
N ILE A 275 -5.99 19.67 0.64
CA ILE A 275 -6.74 19.14 -0.50
C ILE A 275 -5.84 18.96 -1.74
N GLN A 276 -5.10 20.00 -2.13
CA GLN A 276 -4.29 19.99 -3.36
C GLN A 276 -3.13 18.99 -3.31
N ASN A 277 -2.44 18.90 -2.17
CA ASN A 277 -1.34 17.96 -1.99
C ASN A 277 -1.83 16.51 -2.06
N ASN A 278 -2.98 16.23 -1.46
CA ASN A 278 -3.60 14.91 -1.46
C ASN A 278 -4.09 14.50 -2.86
N ILE A 279 -4.78 15.39 -3.57
CA ILE A 279 -5.27 15.11 -4.94
C ILE A 279 -4.10 14.87 -5.89
N SER A 280 -3.05 15.68 -5.78
CA SER A 280 -1.84 15.51 -6.61
C SER A 280 -1.15 14.18 -6.31
N GLY A 281 -1.07 13.79 -5.03
CA GLY A 281 -0.55 12.47 -4.63
C GLY A 281 -1.40 11.32 -5.16
N MET A 282 -2.74 11.44 -5.13
CA MET A 282 -3.66 10.39 -5.59
C MET A 282 -3.69 10.19 -7.10
N LYS A 283 -3.46 11.24 -7.89
CA LYS A 283 -3.33 11.12 -9.37
C LYS A 283 -2.11 10.32 -9.81
N LEU A 284 -1.10 10.21 -8.94
CA LEU A 284 0.13 9.47 -9.20
C LEU A 284 0.02 7.98 -8.81
N LEU A 285 -1.01 7.61 -8.04
CA LEU A 285 -1.34 6.23 -7.69
C LEU A 285 -2.22 5.63 -8.79
N LYS A 286 -1.60 5.00 -9.80
CA LYS A 286 -2.27 4.18 -10.82
C LYS A 286 -2.48 2.76 -10.34
#